data_AF-K6VJ78-F1
#
_entry.id   AF-K6VJ78-F1
#
_cell.length_a   1.000
_cell.length_b   1.000
_cell.length_c   1.000
_cell.angle_alpha   90.00
_cell.angle_beta   90.00
_cell.angle_gamma   90.00
#
_symmetry.space_group_name_H-M   'P 1'
#
loop_
_entity.id
_entity.type
_entity.pdbx_description
1 polymer ?
#
loop_
_entity_poly.entity_id
_entity_poly.type
_entity_poly.pdbx_seq_one_letter_code
_entity_poly.pdbx_strand_id
1 'polypeptide(L)'
;MPRAASKALAARRGRRAISSGRGILLSRCRPETAVAWSRRGLSAVIVAPLEGWSVVMPSGPARARYPYDDAVASMAGRPAGVWMRPTLGFFQLGRQATVTVHPAAWRSVPRWAIWTPRDGLVPPVGLPGARPADLLTAAGLLGADSAQDSARDSARDSAKDAIRDSARDSSAASVASADSASVSADSAAASAVDSAVDSALDSALDSGAGTALPEREAAQRSQRLRDRLRDGRGDAITLLRDVLDLLDLPGAPLLSGDLDITDLPGARLVEPAARHARAFDRLVSEEARYRIEMEA
;
A
#
# COMPACT_ATOMS: atom_id res chain seq x y z
N MET A 1 16.79 19.91 44.36
CA MET A 1 16.36 18.51 44.13
C MET A 1 15.78 18.35 42.71
N PRO A 2 16.60 18.12 41.66
CA PRO A 2 16.09 17.85 40.30
C PRO A 2 16.60 16.51 39.76
N ARG A 3 16.35 15.39 40.47
CA ARG A 3 16.79 14.05 40.06
C ARG A 3 15.66 13.13 39.59
N ALA A 4 14.40 13.55 39.71
CA ALA A 4 13.25 12.75 39.31
C ALA A 4 12.85 12.93 37.83
N ALA A 5 13.03 14.13 37.26
CA ALA A 5 12.63 14.42 35.87
C ALA A 5 13.54 13.75 34.81
N SER A 6 14.85 13.66 35.04
CA SER A 6 15.78 12.99 34.11
C SER A 6 15.59 11.48 34.05
N LYS A 7 15.04 10.85 35.09
CA LYS A 7 14.78 9.40 35.10
C LYS A 7 13.55 9.04 34.28
N ALA A 8 12.55 9.93 34.19
CA ALA A 8 11.37 9.76 33.34
C ALA A 8 11.69 9.97 31.84
N LEU A 9 12.60 10.89 31.51
CA LEU A 9 13.07 11.08 30.13
C LEU A 9 14.02 9.95 29.67
N ALA A 10 14.82 9.40 30.57
CA ALA A 10 15.69 8.25 30.30
C ALA A 10 14.91 6.93 30.18
N ALA A 11 13.82 6.75 30.93
CA ALA A 11 12.94 5.59 30.81
C ALA A 11 12.17 5.56 29.47
N ARG A 12 11.89 6.73 28.87
CA ARG A 12 11.28 6.84 27.53
C ARG A 12 12.23 6.46 26.38
N ARG A 13 13.55 6.48 26.60
CA ARG A 13 14.57 6.02 25.64
C ARG A 13 14.87 4.52 25.74
N GLY A 14 14.30 3.81 26.73
CA GLY A 14 14.71 2.46 27.11
C GLY A 14 13.71 1.36 26.74
N ARG A 15 13.43 1.18 25.44
CA ARG A 15 13.08 -0.09 24.77
C ARG A 15 12.68 0.19 23.31
N ARG A 16 13.67 0.59 22.51
CA ARG A 16 13.53 0.52 21.05
C ARG A 16 13.62 -0.97 20.69
N ALA A 17 12.49 -1.66 20.75
CA ALA A 17 12.41 -3.00 20.18
C ALA A 17 12.88 -2.88 18.73
N ILE A 18 13.66 -3.87 18.30
CA ILE A 18 14.43 -3.82 17.06
C ILE A 18 13.45 -3.87 15.89
N SER A 19 12.92 -2.72 15.46
CA SER A 19 12.42 -2.60 14.11
C SER A 19 13.64 -2.71 13.21
N SER A 20 13.75 -3.81 12.48
CA SER A 20 14.89 -4.12 11.59
C SER A 20 15.05 -3.13 10.43
N GLY A 21 14.14 -2.17 10.30
CA GLY A 21 14.11 -1.21 9.22
C GLY A 21 13.42 0.10 9.60
N ARG A 22 13.23 0.93 8.59
CA ARG A 22 12.46 2.19 8.64
C ARG A 22 11.41 2.15 7.55
N GLY A 23 10.28 2.79 7.77
CA GLY A 23 9.31 2.95 6.70
C GLY A 23 8.22 3.92 7.05
N ILE A 24 7.66 4.53 6.01
CA ILE A 24 6.52 5.41 6.09
C ILE A 24 5.45 4.98 5.11
N LEU A 25 4.21 5.28 5.45
CA LEU A 25 3.07 5.18 4.56
C LEU A 25 2.44 6.55 4.44
N LEU A 26 2.27 7.02 3.20
CA LEU A 26 1.65 8.28 2.83
C LEU A 26 0.30 7.98 2.18
N SER A 27 -0.76 8.58 2.71
CA SER A 27 -2.11 8.46 2.16
C SER A 27 -2.77 9.84 2.09
N ARG A 28 -3.54 10.11 1.04
CA ARG A 28 -4.32 11.36 0.91
C ARG A 28 -5.59 11.39 1.77
N CYS A 29 -5.83 10.37 2.60
CA CYS A 29 -6.97 10.36 3.50
C CYS A 29 -6.78 11.30 4.70
N ARG A 30 -7.88 11.52 5.43
CA ARG A 30 -7.84 12.25 6.71
C ARG A 30 -7.09 11.43 7.78
N PRO A 31 -6.37 12.09 8.72
CA PRO A 31 -5.64 11.39 9.78
C PRO A 31 -6.51 10.44 10.60
N GLU A 32 -7.79 10.75 10.79
CA GLU A 32 -8.74 9.89 11.52
C GLU A 32 -8.97 8.55 10.82
N THR A 33 -9.02 8.55 9.48
CA THR A 33 -9.14 7.32 8.67
C THR A 33 -7.89 6.49 8.81
N ALA A 34 -6.71 7.12 8.75
CA ALA A 34 -5.44 6.44 8.99
C ALA A 34 -5.37 5.85 10.42
N VAL A 35 -5.81 6.58 11.45
CA VAL A 35 -5.91 6.08 12.84
C VAL A 35 -6.83 4.86 12.93
N ALA A 36 -8.00 4.89 12.29
CA ALA A 36 -8.95 3.78 12.29
C ALA A 36 -8.37 2.53 11.62
N TRP A 37 -7.64 2.69 10.50
CA TRP A 37 -6.89 1.61 9.88
C TRP A 37 -5.77 1.10 10.79
N SER A 38 -4.97 1.98 11.39
CA SER A 38 -3.86 1.63 12.28
C SER A 38 -4.29 0.79 13.49
N ARG A 39 -5.46 1.07 14.07
CA ARG A 39 -6.03 0.27 15.18
C ARG A 39 -6.29 -1.20 14.83
N ARG A 40 -6.40 -1.54 13.55
CA ARG A 40 -6.60 -2.91 13.05
C ARG A 40 -5.28 -3.59 12.65
N GLY A 41 -4.14 -2.92 12.83
CA GLY A 41 -2.81 -3.42 12.49
C GLY A 41 -2.21 -4.35 13.56
N LEU A 42 -0.95 -4.71 13.36
CA LEU A 42 -0.19 -5.59 14.26
C LEU A 42 0.81 -4.83 15.14
N SER A 43 1.24 -3.65 14.74
CA SER A 43 2.22 -2.84 15.47
C SER A 43 1.61 -1.52 15.93
N ALA A 44 2.18 -0.94 16.98
CA ALA A 44 1.94 0.45 17.32
C ALA A 44 2.52 1.34 16.22
N VAL A 45 1.83 2.41 15.89
CA VAL A 45 2.25 3.37 14.85
C VAL A 45 1.99 4.79 15.31
N ILE A 46 2.73 5.74 14.78
CA ILE A 46 2.42 7.16 14.92
C ILE A 46 1.78 7.64 13.61
N VAL A 47 0.67 8.34 13.74
CA VAL A 47 -0.06 8.97 12.63
C VAL A 47 0.01 10.48 12.79
N ALA A 48 0.37 11.20 11.73
CA ALA A 48 0.42 12.66 11.73
C ALA A 48 -0.05 13.23 10.37
N PRO A 49 -0.64 14.43 10.33
CA PRO A 49 -0.77 15.18 9.09
C PRO A 49 0.59 15.71 8.62
N LEU A 50 0.82 15.73 7.31
CA LEU A 50 2.06 16.17 6.67
C LEU A 50 1.76 16.68 5.26
N GLU A 51 1.71 18.00 5.07
CA GLU A 51 1.63 18.66 3.74
C GLU A 51 0.52 18.10 2.82
N GLY A 52 -0.70 17.97 3.34
CA GLY A 52 -1.84 17.42 2.59
C GLY A 52 -1.90 15.88 2.56
N TRP A 53 -0.92 15.21 3.16
CA TRP A 53 -0.91 13.77 3.37
C TRP A 53 -1.14 13.40 4.84
N SER A 54 -1.64 12.20 5.08
CA SER A 54 -1.52 11.52 6.35
C SER A 54 -0.32 10.57 6.28
N VAL A 55 0.64 10.76 7.18
CA VAL A 55 1.80 9.88 7.32
C VAL A 55 1.57 8.89 8.46
N VAL A 56 1.95 7.63 8.24
CA VAL A 56 1.95 6.56 9.24
C VAL A 56 3.35 5.96 9.32
N MET A 57 3.91 5.88 10.53
CA MET A 57 5.23 5.29 10.79
C MET A 57 5.16 4.28 11.96
N PRO A 58 5.83 3.13 11.89
CA PRO A 58 5.86 2.17 13.00
C PRO A 58 6.54 2.76 14.24
N SER A 59 5.99 2.47 15.42
CA SER A 59 6.46 2.96 16.71
C SER A 59 6.62 1.79 17.69
N GLY A 60 7.57 0.90 17.42
CA GLY A 60 7.87 -0.27 18.24
C GLY A 60 7.72 -1.61 17.49
N PRO A 61 7.78 -2.74 18.22
CA PRO A 61 7.71 -4.07 17.62
C PRO A 61 6.28 -4.42 17.21
N ALA A 62 6.13 -5.38 16.28
CA ALA A 62 4.82 -5.94 16.01
C ALA A 62 4.38 -6.85 17.16
N ARG A 63 3.07 -6.91 17.39
CA ARG A 63 2.40 -7.81 18.34
C ARG A 63 1.98 -9.11 17.66
N ALA A 64 2.86 -9.66 16.86
CA ALA A 64 2.68 -10.94 16.19
C ALA A 64 3.96 -11.76 16.34
N ARG A 65 3.86 -13.07 16.14
CA ARG A 65 5.02 -13.98 16.16
C ARG A 65 5.74 -13.96 14.83
N TYR A 66 7.00 -14.41 14.84
CA TYR A 66 7.75 -14.70 13.61
C TYR A 66 6.89 -15.52 12.61
N PRO A 67 6.89 -15.17 11.31
CA PRO A 67 7.73 -14.16 10.64
C PRO A 67 7.15 -12.73 10.62
N TYR A 68 6.07 -12.46 11.37
CA TYR A 68 5.34 -11.19 11.37
C TYR A 68 5.68 -10.27 12.56
N ASP A 69 6.77 -10.56 13.27
CA ASP A 69 7.26 -9.78 14.41
C ASP A 69 7.96 -8.46 13.98
N ASP A 70 8.30 -8.32 12.69
CA ASP A 70 8.79 -7.08 12.10
C ASP A 70 7.61 -6.14 11.76
N ALA A 71 7.53 -5.01 12.47
CA ALA A 71 6.52 -3.99 12.28
C ALA A 71 6.58 -3.29 10.92
N VAL A 72 7.77 -3.12 10.35
CA VAL A 72 7.98 -2.46 9.05
C VAL A 72 7.55 -3.40 7.94
N ALA A 73 7.99 -4.66 7.99
CA ALA A 73 7.60 -5.68 7.02
C ALA A 73 6.08 -5.96 7.07
N SER A 74 5.51 -6.06 8.27
CA SER A 74 4.08 -6.23 8.47
C SER A 74 3.27 -5.05 7.94
N MET A 75 3.78 -3.82 8.08
CA MET A 75 3.12 -2.64 7.52
C MET A 75 3.22 -2.61 6.00
N ALA A 76 4.36 -2.97 5.41
CA ALA A 76 4.53 -3.08 3.96
C ALA A 76 3.57 -4.10 3.34
N GLY A 77 3.41 -5.26 3.97
CA GLY A 77 2.49 -6.33 3.57
C GLY A 77 1.00 -5.99 3.64
N ARG A 78 0.64 -4.88 4.30
CA ARG A 78 -0.74 -4.63 4.70
C ARG A 78 -1.52 -3.84 3.65
N PRO A 79 -2.64 -4.38 3.13
CA PRO A 79 -3.49 -3.63 2.22
C PRO A 79 -4.04 -2.35 2.87
N ALA A 80 -3.91 -1.23 2.17
CA ALA A 80 -4.65 -0.01 2.49
C ALA A 80 -6.16 -0.26 2.30
N GLY A 81 -6.98 0.23 3.25
CA GLY A 81 -8.43 0.19 3.10
C GLY A 81 -8.89 1.11 1.97
N VAL A 82 -10.06 0.86 1.38
CA VAL A 82 -10.58 1.64 0.22
C VAL A 82 -10.55 3.16 0.47
N TRP A 83 -10.90 3.58 1.68
CA TRP A 83 -10.92 4.98 2.12
C TRP A 83 -9.55 5.62 2.39
N MET A 84 -8.47 4.84 2.31
CA MET A 84 -7.10 5.35 2.39
C MET A 84 -6.47 5.57 1.01
N ARG A 85 -7.12 5.12 -0.06
CA ARG A 85 -6.52 5.10 -1.40
C ARG A 85 -6.68 6.48 -2.06
N PRO A 86 -5.68 6.99 -2.78
CA PRO A 86 -4.39 6.36 -3.06
C PRO A 86 -3.45 6.36 -1.84
N THR A 87 -2.64 5.29 -1.74
CA THR A 87 -1.63 5.14 -0.68
C THR A 87 -0.30 4.72 -1.29
N LEU A 88 0.79 5.32 -0.81
CA LEU A 88 2.17 4.97 -1.14
C LEU A 88 2.90 4.59 0.13
N GLY A 89 3.58 3.45 0.14
CA GLY A 89 4.43 3.03 1.26
C GLY A 89 5.88 2.92 0.82
N PHE A 90 6.80 3.40 1.64
CA PHE A 90 8.24 3.44 1.41
C PHE A 90 8.94 2.76 2.58
N PHE A 91 9.62 1.65 2.33
CA PHE A 91 10.13 0.78 3.39
C PHE A 91 11.56 0.33 3.09
N GLN A 92 12.43 0.45 4.09
CA GLN A 92 13.70 -0.25 4.12
C GLN A 92 13.51 -1.58 4.83
N LEU A 93 13.69 -2.68 4.10
CA LEU A 93 13.66 -4.04 4.63
C LEU A 93 15.07 -4.62 4.53
N GLY A 94 15.82 -4.54 5.63
CA GLY A 94 17.25 -4.85 5.64
C GLY A 94 18.04 -3.92 4.71
N ARG A 95 18.59 -4.48 3.62
CA ARG A 95 19.31 -3.71 2.58
C ARG A 95 18.44 -3.31 1.39
N GLN A 96 17.21 -3.81 1.33
CA GLN A 96 16.31 -3.59 0.21
C GLN A 96 15.45 -2.35 0.45
N ALA A 97 15.12 -1.66 -0.63
CA ALA A 97 14.06 -0.66 -0.64
C ALA A 97 12.81 -1.30 -1.23
N THR A 98 11.67 -1.11 -0.57
CA THR A 98 10.38 -1.60 -1.03
C THR A 98 9.42 -0.44 -1.10
N VAL A 99 8.84 -0.24 -2.27
CA VAL A 99 7.76 0.72 -2.51
C VAL A 99 6.47 -0.05 -2.78
N THR A 100 5.42 0.31 -2.06
CA THR A 100 4.08 -0.24 -2.25
C THR A 100 3.16 0.85 -2.79
N VAL A 101 2.35 0.51 -3.78
CA VAL A 101 1.39 1.42 -4.40
C VAL A 101 0.01 0.80 -4.26
N HIS A 102 -0.90 1.54 -3.64
CA HIS A 102 -2.32 1.21 -3.60
C HIS A 102 -3.05 2.26 -4.45
N PRO A 103 -3.36 1.95 -5.73
CA PRO A 103 -3.99 2.92 -6.63
C PRO A 103 -5.38 3.33 -6.13
N ALA A 104 -5.89 4.49 -6.51
CA ALA A 104 -7.22 4.96 -6.09
C ALA A 104 -8.39 4.12 -6.66
N ALA A 105 -8.19 3.46 -7.80
CA ALA A 105 -9.27 2.83 -8.54
C ALA A 105 -9.90 1.62 -7.82
N TRP A 106 -11.21 1.47 -8.01
CA TRP A 106 -12.00 0.35 -7.52
C TRP A 106 -11.43 -1.00 -8.01
N ARG A 107 -11.35 -2.00 -7.14
CA ARG A 107 -10.73 -3.34 -7.38
C ARG A 107 -9.25 -3.35 -7.76
N SER A 108 -8.53 -2.23 -7.69
CA SER A 108 -7.08 -2.20 -7.88
C SER A 108 -6.33 -3.09 -6.88
N VAL A 109 -5.44 -3.94 -7.38
CA VAL A 109 -4.51 -4.74 -6.57
C VAL A 109 -3.30 -3.89 -6.14
N PRO A 110 -2.77 -4.07 -4.91
CA PRO A 110 -1.50 -3.45 -4.51
C PRO A 110 -0.36 -3.83 -5.48
N ARG A 111 0.49 -2.86 -5.80
CA ARG A 111 1.65 -3.05 -6.67
C ARG A 111 2.95 -2.78 -5.92
N TRP A 112 4.00 -3.48 -6.31
CA TRP A 112 5.24 -3.58 -5.55
C TRP A 112 6.45 -3.24 -6.43
N ALA A 113 7.31 -2.35 -5.96
CA ALA A 113 8.65 -2.16 -6.50
C ALA A 113 9.66 -2.54 -5.43
N ILE A 114 10.44 -3.59 -5.68
CA ILE A 114 11.50 -4.05 -4.79
C ILE A 114 12.82 -3.69 -5.44
N TRP A 115 13.66 -2.94 -4.74
CA TRP A 115 14.99 -2.57 -5.17
C TRP A 115 16.03 -3.21 -4.26
N THR A 116 17.09 -3.76 -4.86
CA THR A 116 18.26 -4.28 -4.16
C THR A 116 19.51 -3.50 -4.56
N PRO A 117 20.45 -3.30 -3.61
CA PRO A 117 21.77 -2.81 -3.96
C PRO A 117 22.41 -3.77 -4.96
N ARG A 118 23.03 -3.22 -6.00
CA ARG A 118 23.67 -3.85 -7.16
C ARG A 118 22.72 -4.26 -8.28
N ASP A 119 21.55 -4.83 -7.98
CA ASP A 119 20.66 -5.34 -9.05
C ASP A 119 19.62 -4.31 -9.50
N GLY A 120 19.39 -3.26 -8.70
CA GLY A 120 18.36 -2.27 -9.01
C GLY A 120 16.97 -2.83 -8.72
N LEU A 121 16.00 -2.49 -9.58
CA LEU A 121 14.63 -2.98 -9.50
C LEU A 121 14.56 -4.47 -9.83
N VAL A 122 14.16 -5.27 -8.84
CA VAL A 122 13.97 -6.72 -8.95
C VAL A 122 12.47 -7.03 -9.07
N PRO A 123 12.06 -7.90 -10.01
CA PRO A 123 10.66 -8.30 -10.13
C PRO A 123 10.23 -9.06 -8.88
N PRO A 124 9.13 -8.66 -8.22
CA PRO A 124 8.67 -9.36 -7.04
C PRO A 124 8.06 -10.73 -7.43
N VAL A 125 8.39 -11.78 -6.69
CA VAL A 125 7.88 -13.14 -6.96
C VAL A 125 6.45 -13.25 -6.44
N GLY A 126 5.51 -13.62 -7.32
CA GLY A 126 4.11 -13.84 -6.94
C GLY A 126 3.33 -12.58 -6.57
N LEU A 127 3.87 -11.37 -6.81
CA LEU A 127 3.21 -10.10 -6.53
C LEU A 127 3.17 -9.22 -7.80
N PRO A 128 2.15 -8.36 -7.97
CA PRO A 128 2.12 -7.43 -9.09
C PRO A 128 3.22 -6.37 -8.98
N GLY A 129 4.06 -6.24 -10.01
CA GLY A 129 5.09 -5.20 -10.08
C GLY A 129 4.51 -3.79 -10.27
N ALA A 130 5.06 -2.79 -9.57
CA ALA A 130 4.72 -1.39 -9.75
C ALA A 130 5.52 -0.79 -10.91
N ARG A 131 4.83 -0.03 -11.77
CA ARG A 131 5.45 0.74 -12.86
C ARG A 131 5.71 2.18 -12.36
N PRO A 132 6.72 2.90 -12.90
CA PRO A 132 6.93 4.31 -12.59
C PRO A 132 5.67 5.18 -12.74
N ALA A 133 4.83 4.90 -13.74
CA ALA A 133 3.55 5.57 -13.93
C ALA A 133 2.57 5.37 -12.75
N ASP A 134 2.59 4.21 -12.09
CA ASP A 134 1.71 3.93 -10.94
C ASP A 134 2.07 4.82 -9.75
N LEU A 135 3.37 5.06 -9.54
CA LEU A 135 3.86 5.96 -8.49
C LEU A 135 3.47 7.40 -8.79
N LEU A 136 3.65 7.86 -10.02
CA LEU A 136 3.26 9.21 -10.45
C LEU A 136 1.75 9.44 -10.33
N THR A 137 0.93 8.48 -10.76
CA THR A 137 -0.53 8.53 -10.60
C THR A 137 -0.94 8.56 -9.13
N ALA A 138 -0.36 7.70 -8.30
CA ALA A 138 -0.67 7.67 -6.87
C ALA A 138 -0.19 8.94 -6.14
N ALA A 139 0.92 9.55 -6.58
CA ALA A 139 1.38 10.85 -6.14
C ALA A 139 0.51 12.01 -6.66
N GLY A 140 -0.42 11.73 -7.59
CA GLY A 140 -1.30 12.71 -8.25
C GLY A 140 -0.60 13.62 -9.26
N LEU A 141 0.55 13.21 -9.77
CA LEU A 141 1.32 13.92 -10.79
C LEU A 141 0.86 13.56 -12.21
N LEU A 142 0.16 12.44 -12.37
CA LEU A 142 -0.58 12.07 -13.59
C LEU A 142 -2.07 12.25 -13.33
N GLY A 143 -2.76 12.94 -14.24
CA GLY A 143 -4.21 13.16 -14.15
C GLY A 143 -5.00 11.85 -14.16
N ALA A 144 -6.20 11.87 -13.56
CA ALA A 144 -7.07 10.70 -13.45
C ALA A 144 -7.43 10.08 -14.81
N ASP A 145 -7.46 10.88 -15.88
CA ASP A 145 -7.75 10.43 -17.25
C ASP A 145 -6.74 9.41 -17.77
N SER A 146 -5.44 9.57 -17.45
CA SER A 146 -4.39 8.63 -17.89
C SER A 146 -4.40 7.31 -17.11
N ALA A 147 -4.93 7.33 -15.87
CA ALA A 147 -5.09 6.15 -15.04
C ALA A 147 -6.22 5.25 -15.53
N GLN A 148 -7.30 5.84 -16.07
CA GLN A 148 -8.38 5.12 -16.72
C GLN A 148 -7.93 4.47 -18.04
N ASP A 149 -7.11 5.14 -18.85
CA ASP A 149 -6.57 4.54 -20.08
C ASP A 149 -5.63 3.37 -19.78
N SER A 150 -4.78 3.48 -18.77
CA SER A 150 -3.91 2.36 -18.34
C SER A 150 -4.70 1.18 -17.74
N ALA A 151 -5.79 1.47 -17.03
CA ALA A 151 -6.69 0.45 -16.50
C ALA A 151 -7.52 -0.20 -17.62
N ARG A 152 -7.95 0.57 -18.63
CA ARG A 152 -8.62 0.06 -19.83
C ARG A 152 -7.70 -0.83 -20.65
N ASP A 153 -6.46 -0.45 -20.88
CA ASP A 153 -5.49 -1.28 -21.61
C ASP A 153 -5.18 -2.58 -20.86
N SER A 154 -4.99 -2.51 -19.54
CA SER A 154 -4.74 -3.71 -18.73
C SER A 154 -5.96 -4.64 -18.63
N ALA A 155 -7.17 -4.07 -18.54
CA ALA A 155 -8.42 -4.83 -18.53
C ALA A 155 -8.71 -5.43 -19.92
N ARG A 156 -8.36 -4.72 -21.00
CA ARG A 156 -8.51 -5.20 -22.38
C ARG A 156 -7.57 -6.37 -22.67
N ASP A 157 -6.31 -6.30 -22.24
CA ASP A 157 -5.37 -7.41 -22.41
C ASP A 157 -5.77 -8.61 -21.57
N SER A 158 -6.17 -8.40 -20.30
CA SER A 158 -6.61 -9.50 -19.43
C SER A 158 -7.93 -10.15 -19.88
N ALA A 159 -8.89 -9.37 -20.39
CA ALA A 159 -10.14 -9.90 -20.93
C ALA A 159 -9.91 -10.69 -22.23
N LYS A 160 -8.91 -10.30 -23.03
CA LYS A 160 -8.57 -10.99 -24.29
C LYS A 160 -7.96 -12.36 -24.02
N ASP A 161 -7.17 -12.50 -22.96
CA ASP A 161 -6.61 -13.79 -22.53
C ASP A 161 -7.68 -14.67 -21.86
N ALA A 162 -8.54 -14.09 -21.00
CA ALA A 162 -9.62 -14.84 -20.34
C ALA A 162 -10.69 -15.37 -21.30
N ILE A 163 -11.05 -14.61 -22.34
CA ILE A 163 -12.00 -15.07 -23.38
C ILE A 163 -11.36 -16.17 -24.24
N ARG A 164 -10.04 -16.10 -24.48
CA ARG A 164 -9.31 -17.10 -25.26
C ARG A 164 -9.20 -18.45 -24.55
N ASP A 165 -9.05 -18.44 -23.23
CA ASP A 165 -8.98 -19.66 -22.42
C ASP A 165 -10.38 -20.24 -22.18
N SER A 166 -11.40 -19.39 -21.95
CA SER A 166 -12.78 -19.84 -21.74
C SER A 166 -13.42 -20.44 -23.01
N ALA A 167 -13.07 -19.94 -24.20
CA ALA A 167 -13.54 -20.52 -25.46
C ALA A 167 -12.89 -21.88 -25.77
N ARG A 168 -11.72 -22.17 -25.17
CA ARG A 168 -11.00 -23.44 -25.38
C ARG A 168 -11.60 -24.56 -24.55
N ASP A 169 -12.01 -24.27 -23.32
CA ASP A 169 -12.64 -25.26 -22.43
C ASP A 169 -14.14 -25.48 -22.74
N SER A 170 -14.82 -24.46 -23.30
CA SER A 170 -16.25 -24.57 -23.63
C SER A 170 -16.55 -25.38 -24.90
N SER A 171 -15.55 -25.68 -25.74
CA SER A 171 -15.70 -26.55 -26.92
C SER A 171 -15.59 -28.05 -26.61
N ALA A 172 -15.22 -28.43 -25.38
CA ALA A 172 -15.09 -29.83 -24.96
C ALA A 172 -16.29 -30.35 -24.13
N ALA A 173 -17.23 -29.48 -23.75
CA ALA A 173 -18.34 -29.84 -22.86
C ALA A 173 -19.67 -29.21 -23.30
N SER A 174 -20.13 -29.50 -24.53
CA SER A 174 -21.51 -29.20 -24.94
C SER A 174 -21.96 -30.09 -26.10
N VAL A 175 -22.08 -31.39 -25.79
CA VAL A 175 -23.03 -32.31 -26.45
C VAL A 175 -23.68 -33.20 -25.39
N ALA A 176 -24.56 -32.63 -24.56
CA ALA A 176 -25.69 -33.36 -23.97
C ALA A 176 -26.60 -32.43 -23.16
N SER A 177 -27.90 -32.63 -23.39
CA SER A 177 -29.07 -32.32 -22.54
C SER A 177 -29.44 -30.85 -22.27
N ALA A 178 -30.45 -30.43 -23.02
CA ALA A 178 -31.49 -29.51 -22.59
C ALA A 178 -32.25 -30.07 -21.37
N ASP A 179 -32.70 -29.23 -20.44
CA ASP A 179 -34.12 -28.84 -20.34
C ASP A 179 -34.40 -27.83 -19.20
N SER A 180 -35.41 -26.99 -19.45
CA SER A 180 -36.35 -26.37 -18.49
C SER A 180 -35.97 -25.19 -17.56
N ALA A 181 -36.90 -24.24 -17.54
CA ALA A 181 -36.92 -22.91 -16.93
C ALA A 181 -36.99 -22.83 -15.40
N SER A 182 -36.55 -21.69 -14.83
CA SER A 182 -37.35 -20.86 -13.92
C SER A 182 -36.69 -19.51 -13.57
N VAL A 183 -37.51 -18.46 -13.61
CA VAL A 183 -37.31 -17.07 -13.12
C VAL A 183 -37.41 -17.12 -11.58
N SER A 184 -36.79 -16.34 -10.68
CA SER A 184 -36.74 -14.88 -10.47
C SER A 184 -36.18 -14.69 -9.05
N ALA A 185 -35.25 -13.75 -8.80
CA ALA A 185 -35.09 -13.01 -7.51
C ALA A 185 -33.77 -12.20 -7.39
N ASP A 186 -32.80 -12.33 -8.30
CA ASP A 186 -31.44 -11.79 -8.06
C ASP A 186 -31.14 -10.41 -8.68
N SER A 187 -32.11 -9.78 -9.36
CA SER A 187 -31.85 -8.60 -10.20
C SER A 187 -32.08 -7.25 -9.53
N ALA A 188 -32.55 -7.19 -8.28
CA ALA A 188 -32.82 -5.92 -7.59
C ALA A 188 -31.67 -5.45 -6.66
N ALA A 189 -30.81 -6.35 -6.19
CA ALA A 189 -29.67 -5.99 -5.34
C ALA A 189 -28.44 -5.50 -6.13
N ALA A 190 -28.33 -5.90 -7.41
CA ALA A 190 -27.24 -5.45 -8.29
C ALA A 190 -27.43 -4.01 -8.80
N SER A 191 -28.68 -3.54 -8.92
CA SER A 191 -28.99 -2.21 -9.48
C SER A 191 -28.84 -1.06 -8.46
N ALA A 192 -29.10 -1.31 -7.17
CA ALA A 192 -28.99 -0.26 -6.13
C ALA A 192 -27.54 0.05 -5.72
N VAL A 193 -26.61 -0.89 -5.97
CA VAL A 193 -25.18 -0.69 -5.71
C VAL A 193 -24.51 0.07 -6.86
N ASP A 194 -24.97 -0.10 -8.11
CA ASP A 194 -24.43 0.64 -9.26
C ASP A 194 -24.76 2.15 -9.17
N SER A 195 -25.99 2.53 -8.80
CA SER A 195 -26.38 3.96 -8.79
C SER A 195 -25.79 4.77 -7.63
N ALA A 196 -25.49 4.14 -6.49
CA ALA A 196 -24.84 4.80 -5.35
C ALA A 196 -23.33 4.97 -5.56
N VAL A 197 -22.71 4.11 -6.39
CA VAL A 197 -21.29 4.19 -6.75
C VAL A 197 -21.06 5.28 -7.80
N ASP A 198 -21.96 5.43 -8.78
CA ASP A 198 -21.86 6.50 -9.78
C ASP A 198 -21.96 7.92 -9.18
N SER A 199 -22.82 8.13 -8.19
CA SER A 199 -23.00 9.46 -7.57
C SER A 199 -21.85 9.87 -6.62
N ALA A 200 -21.18 8.89 -6.00
CA ALA A 200 -20.02 9.14 -5.13
C ALA A 200 -18.72 9.37 -5.93
N LEU A 201 -18.64 8.82 -7.15
CA LEU A 201 -17.52 9.03 -8.08
C LEU A 201 -17.55 10.41 -8.72
N ASP A 202 -18.74 10.92 -9.09
CA ASP A 202 -18.88 12.28 -9.63
C ASP A 202 -18.45 13.37 -8.62
N SER A 203 -18.66 13.11 -7.33
CA SER A 203 -18.28 14.05 -6.27
C SER A 203 -16.78 14.04 -5.92
N ALA A 204 -16.05 12.97 -6.29
CA ALA A 204 -14.61 12.86 -6.04
C ALA A 204 -13.76 13.51 -7.15
N LEU A 205 -14.36 13.79 -8.31
CA LEU A 205 -13.70 14.40 -9.47
C LEU A 205 -13.60 15.94 -9.37
N ASP A 206 -14.41 16.60 -8.54
CA ASP A 206 -14.43 18.07 -8.41
C ASP A 206 -13.38 18.63 -7.42
N SER A 207 -12.69 17.78 -6.65
CA SER A 207 -11.73 18.22 -5.62
C SER A 207 -10.24 18.01 -5.98
N GLY A 208 -9.94 17.71 -7.24
CA GLY A 208 -8.60 17.28 -7.69
C GLY A 208 -7.93 18.17 -8.73
N ALA A 209 -8.42 19.38 -9.01
CA ALA A 209 -7.79 20.33 -9.93
C ALA A 209 -6.52 20.97 -9.33
N GLY A 210 -5.59 20.14 -8.90
CA GLY A 210 -4.28 20.54 -8.39
C GLY A 210 -3.18 19.86 -9.20
N THR A 211 -2.61 20.60 -10.16
CA THR A 211 -1.26 20.38 -10.71
C THR A 211 -0.97 19.02 -11.33
N ALA A 212 -1.82 18.52 -12.23
CA ALA A 212 -1.36 17.49 -13.17
C ALA A 212 -0.20 18.08 -13.99
N LEU A 213 0.94 17.38 -14.03
CA LEU A 213 2.09 17.86 -14.79
C LEU A 213 1.76 17.86 -16.30
N PRO A 214 2.35 18.76 -17.08
CA PRO A 214 2.32 18.66 -18.54
C PRO A 214 2.83 17.28 -18.97
N GLU A 215 2.21 16.66 -19.96
CA GLU A 215 2.51 15.28 -20.40
C GLU A 215 4.02 15.03 -20.63
N ARG A 216 4.71 16.00 -21.22
CA ARG A 216 6.16 15.94 -21.45
C ARG A 216 6.97 15.89 -20.16
N GLU A 217 6.58 16.67 -19.15
CA GLU A 217 7.26 16.68 -17.85
C GLU A 217 6.98 15.38 -17.09
N ALA A 218 5.73 14.89 -17.12
CA ALA A 218 5.38 13.61 -16.53
C ALA A 218 6.18 12.45 -17.16
N ALA A 219 6.35 12.45 -18.49
CA ALA A 219 7.17 11.48 -19.20
C ALA A 219 8.65 11.55 -18.80
N GLN A 220 9.23 12.76 -18.71
CA GLN A 220 10.61 12.95 -18.25
C GLN A 220 10.81 12.51 -16.80
N ARG A 221 9.86 12.82 -15.92
CA ARG A 221 9.90 12.43 -14.51
C ARG A 221 9.75 10.92 -14.36
N SER A 222 8.86 10.29 -15.13
CA SER A 222 8.72 8.83 -15.23
C SER A 222 10.02 8.16 -15.68
N GLN A 223 10.71 8.74 -16.67
CA GLN A 223 11.99 8.25 -17.14
C GLN A 223 13.08 8.38 -16.07
N ARG A 224 13.19 9.53 -15.40
CA ARG A 224 14.15 9.72 -14.28
C ARG A 224 13.90 8.73 -13.14
N LEU A 225 12.62 8.52 -12.78
CA LEU A 225 12.24 7.54 -11.77
C LEU A 225 12.64 6.12 -12.19
N ARG A 226 12.39 5.75 -13.45
CA ARG A 226 12.80 4.46 -14.02
C ARG A 226 14.32 4.28 -13.95
N ASP A 227 15.07 5.29 -14.39
CA ASP A 227 16.53 5.25 -14.41
C ASP A 227 17.08 5.13 -12.99
N ARG A 228 16.49 5.87 -12.04
CA ARG A 228 16.88 5.79 -10.63
C ARG A 228 16.57 4.42 -10.00
N LEU A 229 15.40 3.85 -10.26
CA LEU A 229 15.03 2.51 -9.80
C LEU A 229 15.88 1.41 -10.47
N ARG A 230 16.37 1.63 -11.69
CA ARG A 230 17.26 0.68 -12.37
C ARG A 230 18.70 0.77 -11.87
N ASP A 231 19.13 1.93 -11.37
CA ASP A 231 20.45 2.09 -10.80
C ASP A 231 20.56 1.34 -9.47
N GLY A 232 21.30 0.23 -9.46
CA GLY A 232 21.58 -0.54 -8.26
C GLY A 232 22.61 0.12 -7.33
N ARG A 233 23.09 1.33 -7.63
CA ARG A 233 24.10 2.01 -6.81
C ARG A 233 23.49 2.76 -5.63
N GLY A 234 24.19 2.67 -4.49
CA GLY A 234 23.84 3.34 -3.26
C GLY A 234 23.21 2.41 -2.23
N ASP A 235 22.45 2.99 -1.31
CA ASP A 235 21.71 2.31 -0.26
C ASP A 235 20.20 2.58 -0.37
N ALA A 236 19.41 1.75 0.31
CA ALA A 236 17.96 1.78 0.25
C ALA A 236 17.37 3.12 0.73
N ILE A 237 17.92 3.76 1.77
CA ILE A 237 17.36 5.01 2.29
C ILE A 237 17.62 6.14 1.31
N THR A 238 18.83 6.23 0.75
CA THR A 238 19.14 7.23 -0.28
C THR A 238 18.21 7.08 -1.48
N LEU A 239 17.99 5.85 -1.97
CA LEU A 239 17.03 5.63 -3.06
C LEU A 239 15.61 6.09 -2.69
N LEU A 240 15.10 5.69 -1.51
CA LEU A 240 13.73 6.03 -1.11
C LEU A 240 13.55 7.55 -0.97
N ARG A 241 14.57 8.27 -0.49
CA ARG A 241 14.58 9.74 -0.48
C ARG A 241 14.49 10.30 -1.88
N ASP A 242 15.36 9.84 -2.79
CA ASP A 242 15.37 10.33 -4.17
C ASP A 242 14.03 10.05 -4.88
N VAL A 243 13.37 8.92 -4.57
CA VAL A 243 12.04 8.61 -5.10
C VAL A 243 10.99 9.56 -4.54
N LEU A 244 11.01 9.86 -3.23
CA LEU A 244 10.11 10.85 -2.63
C LEU A 244 10.31 12.23 -3.27
N ASP A 245 11.56 12.67 -3.41
CA ASP A 245 11.91 13.95 -4.00
C ASP A 245 11.49 14.04 -5.48
N LEU A 246 11.73 12.97 -6.25
CA LEU A 246 11.27 12.90 -7.65
C LEU A 246 9.75 12.92 -7.80
N LEU A 247 9.02 12.41 -6.81
CA LEU A 247 7.56 12.40 -6.78
C LEU A 247 6.97 13.65 -6.10
N ASP A 248 7.81 14.58 -5.65
CA ASP A 248 7.41 15.77 -4.89
C ASP A 248 6.55 15.41 -3.66
N LEU A 249 6.94 14.33 -2.98
CA LEU A 249 6.23 13.80 -1.82
C LEU A 249 6.94 14.19 -0.53
N PRO A 250 6.19 14.53 0.53
CA PRO A 250 6.79 14.84 1.81
C PRO A 250 7.31 13.57 2.50
N GLY A 251 8.16 13.75 3.51
CA GLY A 251 8.57 12.67 4.41
C GLY A 251 9.97 12.09 4.18
N ALA A 252 10.74 12.60 3.21
CA ALA A 252 12.17 12.25 3.07
C ALA A 252 12.97 12.51 4.37
N PRO A 253 12.75 13.61 5.12
CA PRO A 253 13.39 13.81 6.43
C PRO A 253 12.98 12.75 7.48
N LEU A 254 11.75 12.25 7.42
CA LEU A 254 11.26 11.20 8.34
C LEU A 254 11.96 9.86 8.10
N LEU A 255 12.13 9.45 6.84
CA LEU A 255 12.87 8.23 6.50
C LEU A 255 14.34 8.32 6.89
N SER A 256 14.93 9.50 6.72
CA SER A 256 16.33 9.78 7.08
C SER A 256 16.55 9.85 8.58
N GLY A 257 15.49 10.06 9.35
CA GLY A 257 15.56 10.33 10.79
C GLY A 257 16.05 11.73 11.12
N ASP A 258 16.06 12.62 10.13
CA ASP A 258 16.37 14.05 10.30
C ASP A 258 15.20 14.78 10.99
N LEU A 259 13.99 14.22 10.87
CA LEU A 259 12.78 14.67 11.55
C LEU A 259 12.16 13.50 12.30
N ASP A 260 11.83 13.70 13.59
CA ASP A 260 11.04 12.72 14.35
C ASP A 260 9.55 12.96 14.10
N ILE A 261 8.82 11.90 13.73
CA ILE A 261 7.38 11.99 13.48
C ILE A 261 6.61 12.44 14.74
N THR A 262 7.16 12.23 15.94
CA THR A 262 6.55 12.69 17.20
C THR A 262 6.57 14.21 17.36
N ASP A 263 7.46 14.91 16.66
CA ASP A 263 7.57 16.37 16.68
C ASP A 263 6.59 17.04 15.69
N LEU A 264 5.93 16.26 14.82
CA LEU A 264 4.94 16.80 13.90
C LEU A 264 3.66 17.25 14.63
N PRO A 265 3.09 18.41 14.24
CA PRO A 265 1.84 18.87 14.83
C PRO A 265 0.72 17.87 14.54
N GLY A 266 -0.02 17.50 15.59
CA GLY A 266 -1.10 16.53 15.48
C GLY A 266 -0.66 15.07 15.43
N ALA A 267 0.63 14.77 15.67
CA ALA A 267 1.12 13.41 15.82
C ALA A 267 0.40 12.66 16.95
N ARG A 268 -0.05 11.43 16.66
CA ARG A 268 -0.78 10.57 17.60
C ARG A 268 -0.20 9.16 17.57
N LEU A 269 0.22 8.68 18.74
CA LEU A 269 0.53 7.27 18.94
C LEU A 269 -0.78 6.47 18.92
N VAL A 270 -0.85 5.47 18.03
CA VAL A 270 -1.98 4.57 17.87
C VAL A 270 -1.55 3.15 18.17
N GLU A 271 -2.10 2.62 19.25
CA GLU A 271 -1.92 1.22 19.63
C GLU A 271 -2.93 0.33 18.88
N PRO A 272 -2.51 -0.86 18.38
CA PRO A 272 -3.41 -1.80 17.77
C PRO A 272 -4.33 -2.41 18.83
N ALA A 273 -5.59 -2.65 18.47
CA ALA A 273 -6.53 -3.29 19.37
C ALA A 273 -6.16 -4.77 19.56
N ALA A 274 -6.04 -5.22 20.82
CA ALA A 274 -5.60 -6.57 21.17
C ALA A 274 -6.41 -7.68 20.48
N ARG A 275 -7.71 -7.44 20.23
CA ARG A 275 -8.58 -8.39 19.52
C ARG A 275 -8.12 -8.70 18.09
N HIS A 276 -7.51 -7.73 17.39
CA HIS A 276 -7.08 -7.92 16.00
C HIS A 276 -5.77 -8.71 15.93
N ALA A 277 -4.81 -8.42 16.82
CA ALA A 277 -3.60 -9.23 16.95
C ALA A 277 -3.94 -10.70 17.28
N ARG A 278 -4.84 -10.94 18.24
CA ARG A 278 -5.29 -12.31 18.58
C ARG A 278 -6.03 -13.01 17.44
N ALA A 279 -6.81 -12.27 16.64
CA ALA A 279 -7.49 -12.85 15.48
C ALA A 279 -6.47 -13.25 14.40
N PHE A 280 -5.45 -12.42 14.18
CA PHE A 280 -4.37 -12.70 13.25
C PHE A 280 -3.54 -13.92 13.68
N ASP A 281 -3.12 -13.98 14.95
CA ASP A 281 -2.35 -15.11 15.48
C ASP A 281 -3.09 -16.44 15.33
N ARG A 282 -4.42 -16.44 15.52
CA ARG A 282 -5.26 -17.63 15.30
C ARG A 282 -5.24 -18.08 13.84
N LEU A 283 -5.48 -17.15 12.92
CA LEU A 283 -5.48 -17.44 11.48
C LEU A 283 -4.13 -18.00 11.00
N VAL A 284 -3.02 -17.39 11.44
CA VAL A 284 -1.67 -17.86 11.08
C VAL A 284 -1.39 -19.24 11.67
N SER A 285 -1.84 -19.51 12.90
CA SER A 285 -1.67 -20.82 13.54
C SER A 285 -2.49 -21.91 12.84
N GLU A 286 -3.70 -21.58 12.40
CA GLU A 286 -4.57 -22.47 11.60
C GLU A 286 -3.92 -22.79 10.24
N GLU A 287 -3.43 -21.78 9.52
CA GLU A 287 -2.74 -21.96 8.24
C GLU A 287 -1.47 -22.82 8.38
N ALA A 288 -0.66 -22.57 9.41
CA ALA A 288 0.54 -23.36 9.68
C ALA A 288 0.20 -24.83 9.95
N ARG A 289 -0.90 -25.08 10.66
CA ARG A 289 -1.41 -26.43 10.91
C ARG A 289 -1.86 -27.10 9.62
N TYR A 290 -2.65 -26.41 8.79
CA TYR A 290 -3.08 -26.93 7.50
C TYR A 290 -1.92 -27.29 6.58
N ARG A 291 -0.85 -26.47 6.55
CA ARG A 291 0.34 -26.79 5.77
C ARG A 291 1.03 -28.08 6.22
N ILE A 292 1.18 -28.26 7.54
CA ILE A 292 1.75 -29.49 8.10
C ILE A 292 0.87 -30.70 7.76
N GLU A 293 -0.45 -30.55 7.83
CA GLU A 293 -1.40 -31.64 7.48
C GLU A 293 -1.39 -31.97 5.98
N MET A 294 -1.05 -31.03 5.09
CA MET A 294 -0.94 -31.26 3.64
C MET A 294 0.43 -31.80 3.18
N GLU A 295 1.49 -31.59 3.97
CA GLU A 295 2.85 -32.06 3.69
C GLU A 295 3.14 -33.45 4.29
N ALA A 296 2.27 -33.97 5.16
CA ALA A 296 2.39 -35.27 5.83
C ALA A 296 1.65 -36.39 5.09
#